data_AF-A0A518D4H5-F1
#
_entry.id   AF-A0A518D4H5-F1
#
_cell.length_a   1.000
_cell.length_b   1.000
_cell.length_c   1.000
_cell.angle_alpha   90.00
_cell.angle_beta   90.00
_cell.angle_gamma   90.00
#
_symmetry.space_group_name_H-M   'P 1'
#
loop_
_entity.id
_entity.type
_entity.pdbx_description
1 polymer ?
#
loop_
_entity_poly.entity_id
_entity_poly.type
_entity_poly.pdbx_seq_one_letter_code
_entity_poly.pdbx_strand_id
1 'polypeptide(L)'
;MHHRRTITRLAAVAVLTACVASIAGCAAPAPACPPPPTGVYVAVRTLESIAPGTERRTVVALLGEPNRVVRLEPTAETPGDELWTWCCDAIEARTGKVLLLTRAEPAATSSTARITFAGGRVLRAWVESPAAQAAGS
;
A
#
# COMPACT_ATOMS: atom_id res chain seq x y z
N MET A 1 24.66 20.79 -92.92
CA MET A 1 23.49 19.93 -92.64
C MET A 1 23.76 19.15 -91.37
N HIS A 2 23.19 19.57 -90.24
CA HIS A 2 22.67 18.68 -89.19
C HIS A 2 21.77 19.55 -88.32
N HIS A 3 20.48 19.24 -88.40
CA HIS A 3 19.36 19.94 -87.81
C HIS A 3 18.79 19.03 -86.71
N ARG A 4 18.13 19.63 -85.71
CA ARG A 4 17.39 19.01 -84.58
C ARG A 4 18.26 18.72 -83.35
N ARG A 5 17.85 19.04 -82.12
CA ARG A 5 16.51 19.31 -81.56
C ARG A 5 16.65 20.10 -80.25
N THR A 6 15.78 21.09 -80.09
CA THR A 6 15.23 21.60 -78.83
C THR A 6 14.82 20.45 -77.89
N ILE A 7 14.91 20.66 -76.57
CA ILE A 7 13.80 20.49 -75.62
C ILE A 7 14.28 20.86 -74.21
N THR A 8 13.74 21.99 -73.76
CA THR A 8 13.63 22.45 -72.38
C THR A 8 12.83 21.44 -71.53
N ARG A 9 13.40 20.95 -70.43
CA ARG A 9 12.67 20.32 -69.31
C ARG A 9 13.39 20.72 -68.02
N LEU A 10 12.97 21.79 -67.34
CA LEU A 10 11.91 21.84 -66.31
C LEU A 10 12.04 20.77 -65.23
N ALA A 11 12.03 21.26 -63.98
CA ALA A 11 11.83 20.55 -62.71
C ALA A 11 13.06 19.89 -62.07
N ALA A 12 14.03 20.71 -61.67
CA ALA A 12 14.67 20.51 -60.36
C ALA A 12 13.69 21.01 -59.29
N VAL A 13 13.54 20.24 -58.20
CA VAL A 13 12.93 20.54 -56.88
C VAL A 13 11.95 19.41 -56.52
N ALA A 14 12.47 18.31 -55.96
CA ALA A 14 11.66 17.33 -55.23
C ALA A 14 12.51 16.36 -54.40
N VAL A 15 13.56 16.79 -53.70
CA VAL A 15 14.23 15.91 -52.71
C VAL A 15 14.83 16.77 -51.61
N LEU A 16 14.09 17.08 -50.53
CA LEU A 16 14.67 17.53 -49.25
C LEU A 16 13.66 17.65 -48.09
N THR A 17 12.61 16.83 -48.04
CA THR A 17 11.62 16.85 -46.93
C THR A 17 11.22 15.46 -46.47
N ALA A 18 12.19 14.61 -46.14
CA ALA A 18 11.91 13.31 -45.52
C ALA A 18 13.07 12.82 -44.63
N CYS A 19 13.50 13.60 -43.63
CA CYS A 19 14.47 13.11 -42.64
C CYS A 19 14.35 13.76 -41.24
N VAL A 20 13.18 14.28 -40.84
CA VAL A 20 12.98 14.81 -39.47
C VAL A 20 11.89 14.07 -38.69
N ALA A 21 11.18 13.11 -39.30
CA ALA A 21 10.06 12.41 -38.67
C ALA A 21 10.43 11.20 -37.79
N SER A 22 11.72 10.92 -37.57
CA SER A 22 12.16 9.69 -36.87
C SER A 22 12.60 9.90 -35.41
N ILE A 23 12.51 11.12 -34.88
CA ILE A 23 12.88 11.41 -33.47
C ILE A 23 11.68 11.80 -32.60
N ALA A 24 10.45 11.48 -33.05
CA ALA A 24 9.33 11.31 -32.13
C ALA A 24 9.47 9.95 -31.45
N GLY A 25 10.53 9.79 -30.66
CA GLY A 25 10.59 8.74 -29.67
C GLY A 25 9.40 8.95 -28.75
N CYS A 26 8.36 8.14 -28.90
CA CYS A 26 7.39 7.94 -27.85
C CYS A 26 8.18 7.44 -26.64
N ALA A 27 8.65 8.36 -25.81
CA ALA A 27 8.99 8.06 -24.44
C ALA A 27 7.68 7.65 -23.78
N ALA A 28 7.35 6.36 -23.88
CA ALA A 28 6.34 5.78 -23.02
C ALA A 28 6.75 6.16 -21.59
N PRO A 29 5.88 6.84 -20.82
CA PRO A 29 6.21 7.11 -19.44
C PRO A 29 6.54 5.77 -18.80
N ALA A 30 7.78 5.62 -18.30
CA ALA A 30 8.14 4.45 -17.52
C ALA A 30 7.04 4.29 -16.46
N PRO A 31 6.49 3.08 -16.25
CA PRO A 31 5.47 2.89 -15.24
C PRO A 31 6.04 3.45 -13.95
N ALA A 32 5.43 4.52 -13.44
CA ALA A 32 5.87 5.14 -12.21
C ALA A 32 5.79 4.05 -11.14
N CYS A 33 6.94 3.61 -10.62
CA CYS A 33 6.93 2.72 -9.49
C CYS A 33 6.18 3.45 -8.38
N PRO A 34 5.08 2.87 -7.84
CA PRO A 34 4.41 3.48 -6.72
C PRO A 34 5.43 3.64 -5.58
N PRO A 35 5.34 4.73 -4.81
CA PRO A 35 6.24 4.92 -3.68
C PRO A 35 6.15 3.69 -2.75
N PRO A 36 7.27 3.30 -2.11
CA PRO A 36 7.24 2.20 -1.17
C PRO A 36 6.21 2.51 -0.08
N PRO A 37 5.45 1.50 0.38
CA PRO A 37 4.42 1.74 1.38
C PRO A 37 5.08 2.21 2.69
N THR A 38 4.47 3.23 3.30
CA THR A 38 4.97 3.84 4.53
C THR A 38 4.30 3.19 5.74
N GLY A 39 5.10 2.74 6.71
CA GLY A 39 4.56 2.06 7.90
C GLY A 39 5.62 1.40 8.78
N VAL A 40 5.15 0.73 9.83
CA VAL A 40 5.98 -0.06 10.75
C VAL A 40 5.89 -1.52 10.35
N TYR A 41 7.03 -2.14 10.07
CA TYR A 41 7.11 -3.57 9.81
C TYR A 41 7.21 -4.32 11.14
N VAL A 42 6.25 -5.20 11.41
CA VAL A 42 6.25 -6.08 12.57
C VAL A 42 6.17 -7.53 12.10
N ALA A 43 6.94 -8.42 12.72
CA ALA A 43 6.77 -9.85 12.45
C ALA A 43 5.36 -10.27 12.90
N VAL A 44 4.67 -11.14 12.15
CA VAL A 44 3.33 -11.63 12.52
C VAL A 44 3.32 -12.19 13.95
N ARG A 45 4.39 -12.91 14.32
CA ARG A 45 4.59 -13.47 15.67
C ARG A 45 4.66 -12.42 16.78
N THR A 46 4.95 -11.16 16.46
CA THR A 46 4.94 -10.07 17.45
C THR A 46 3.55 -9.91 18.04
N LEU A 47 2.50 -9.97 17.23
CA LEU A 47 1.13 -9.85 17.73
C LEU A 47 0.73 -11.06 18.58
N GLU A 48 1.17 -12.27 18.18
CA GLU A 48 0.97 -13.51 18.94
C GLU A 48 1.71 -13.51 20.29
N SER A 49 2.82 -12.76 20.38
CA SER A 49 3.61 -12.65 21.61
C SER A 49 3.01 -11.68 22.64
N ILE A 50 2.01 -10.88 22.26
CA ILE A 50 1.32 -9.96 23.18
C ILE A 50 0.41 -10.79 24.10
N ALA A 51 0.93 -11.13 25.27
CA ALA A 51 0.21 -11.91 26.26
C ALA A 51 -0.93 -11.10 26.93
N PRO A 52 -2.01 -11.77 27.37
CA PRO A 52 -2.97 -11.15 28.26
C PRO A 52 -2.29 -10.55 29.51
N GLY A 53 -2.77 -9.40 29.97
CA GLY A 53 -2.17 -8.64 31.06
C GLY A 53 -1.16 -7.58 30.63
N THR A 54 -0.67 -7.63 29.38
CA THR A 54 0.28 -6.64 28.82
C THR A 54 -0.29 -5.22 28.92
N GLU A 55 0.56 -4.26 29.28
CA GLU A 55 0.14 -2.87 29.45
C GLU A 55 0.10 -2.12 28.11
N ARG A 56 -0.81 -1.14 27.99
CA ARG A 56 -0.95 -0.29 26.79
C ARG A 56 0.38 0.26 26.28
N ARG A 57 1.23 0.78 27.17
CA ARG A 57 2.55 1.36 26.81
C ARG A 57 3.46 0.37 26.10
N THR A 58 3.41 -0.90 26.50
CA THR A 58 4.21 -1.96 25.87
C THR A 58 3.66 -2.28 24.49
N VAL A 59 2.34 -2.30 24.34
CA VAL A 59 1.70 -2.50 23.03
C VAL A 59 2.07 -1.36 22.06
N VAL A 60 2.02 -0.10 22.51
CA VAL A 60 2.46 1.05 21.71
C VAL A 60 3.94 0.93 21.34
N ALA A 61 4.80 0.49 22.26
CA ALA A 61 6.22 0.30 21.97
C ALA A 61 6.46 -0.79 20.90
N LEU A 62 5.62 -1.83 20.87
CA LEU A 62 5.75 -2.94 19.91
C LEU A 62 5.12 -2.64 18.55
N LEU A 63 3.97 -1.97 18.52
CA LEU A 63 3.13 -1.81 17.32
C LEU A 63 2.99 -0.35 16.85
N GLY A 64 3.51 0.61 17.62
CA GLY A 64 3.20 2.03 17.46
C GLY A 64 1.76 2.37 17.86
N GLU A 65 1.39 3.64 17.71
CA GLU A 65 0.02 4.08 18.01
C GLU A 65 -1.00 3.39 17.09
N PRO A 66 -2.21 3.06 17.57
CA PRO A 66 -3.27 2.49 16.72
C PRO A 66 -3.80 3.50 15.70
N ASN A 67 -4.39 3.01 14.61
CA ASN A 67 -5.17 3.84 13.68
C ASN A 67 -6.46 4.34 14.33
N ARG A 68 -7.09 3.50 15.17
CA ARG A 68 -8.34 3.82 15.84
C ARG A 68 -8.37 3.22 17.24
N VAL A 69 -8.88 4.01 18.18
CA VAL A 69 -9.24 3.57 19.53
C VAL A 69 -10.75 3.75 19.69
N VAL A 70 -11.45 2.67 20.02
CA VAL A 70 -12.86 2.71 20.44
C VAL A 70 -12.89 2.43 21.93
N ARG A 71 -13.44 3.35 22.71
CA ARG A 71 -13.76 3.10 24.12
C ARG A 71 -15.14 2.47 24.17
N LEU A 72 -15.24 1.32 24.81
CA LEU A 72 -16.53 0.66 25.03
C LEU A 72 -17.21 1.33 26.23
N GLU A 73 -18.54 1.41 26.18
CA GLU A 73 -19.32 1.96 27.27
C GLU A 73 -19.01 1.20 28.56
N PRO A 74 -18.64 1.90 29.64
CA PRO A 74 -18.27 1.24 30.88
C PRO A 74 -19.47 0.50 31.46
N THR A 75 -19.25 -0.75 31.85
CA THR A 75 -20.24 -1.51 32.62
C THR A 75 -19.85 -1.50 34.10
N ALA A 76 -20.76 -1.91 34.98
CA ALA A 76 -20.48 -2.07 36.41
C ALA A 76 -19.29 -3.03 36.69
N GLU A 77 -18.98 -3.93 35.73
CA GLU A 77 -17.87 -4.87 35.81
C GLU A 77 -16.60 -4.38 35.09
N THR A 78 -16.72 -3.47 34.11
CA THR A 78 -15.58 -2.99 33.31
C THR A 78 -15.60 -1.48 33.08
N PRO A 79 -14.84 -0.70 33.87
CA PRO A 79 -14.91 0.77 33.81
C PRO A 79 -14.08 1.42 32.68
N GLY A 80 -13.55 0.67 31.70
CA GLY A 80 -12.67 1.27 30.69
C GLY A 80 -12.12 0.32 29.66
N ASP A 81 -13.00 -0.49 29.06
CA ASP A 81 -12.59 -1.39 27.99
C ASP A 81 -12.32 -0.61 26.70
N GLU A 82 -11.27 -1.00 25.99
CA GLU A 82 -10.86 -0.34 24.76
C GLU A 82 -10.61 -1.36 23.67
N LEU A 83 -11.01 -1.04 22.44
CA LEU A 83 -10.63 -1.77 21.25
C LEU A 83 -9.68 -0.89 20.42
N TRP A 84 -8.43 -1.32 20.32
CA TRP A 84 -7.41 -0.67 19.51
C TRP A 84 -7.28 -1.41 18.19
N THR A 85 -7.16 -0.65 17.10
CA THR A 85 -7.18 -1.18 15.74
C THR A 85 -6.04 -0.61 14.92
N TRP A 86 -5.32 -1.48 14.21
CA TRP A 86 -4.33 -1.11 13.21
C TRP A 86 -4.72 -1.64 11.83
N CYS A 87 -4.54 -0.82 10.80
CA CYS A 87 -4.60 -1.26 9.42
C CYS A 87 -3.28 -1.95 9.10
N CYS A 88 -3.34 -3.13 8.48
CA CYS A 88 -2.11 -3.85 8.15
C CYS A 88 -2.21 -4.65 6.86
N ASP A 89 -1.10 -4.62 6.10
CA ASP A 89 -0.93 -5.47 4.94
C ASP A 89 0.01 -6.62 5.28
N ALA A 90 -0.42 -7.83 4.93
CA ALA A 90 0.43 -9.00 5.03
C ALA A 90 1.40 -9.02 3.85
N ILE A 91 2.70 -9.02 4.15
CA ILE A 91 3.76 -9.07 3.15
C ILE A 91 4.55 -10.36 3.35
N GLU A 92 4.70 -11.12 2.27
CA GLU A 92 5.62 -12.26 2.25
C GLU A 92 7.05 -11.74 2.10
N ALA A 93 7.87 -11.94 3.12
CA ALA A 93 9.29 -11.67 3.08
C ALA A 93 10.08 -12.99 2.98
N ARG A 94 11.35 -12.92 2.59
CA ARG A 94 12.23 -14.11 2.49
C ARG A 94 12.33 -14.91 3.79
N THR A 95 12.16 -14.24 4.93
CA THR A 95 12.24 -14.82 6.28
C THR A 95 10.88 -15.23 6.85
N GLY A 96 9.82 -15.14 6.04
CA GLY A 96 8.44 -15.42 6.43
C GLY A 96 7.54 -14.19 6.36
N LYS A 97 6.32 -14.34 6.88
CA LYS A 97 5.28 -13.33 6.80
C LYS A 97 5.49 -12.20 7.80
N VAL A 98 5.43 -10.96 7.32
CA VAL A 98 5.44 -9.75 8.15
C VAL A 98 4.13 -8.98 7.95
N LEU A 99 3.74 -8.21 8.96
CA LEU A 99 2.67 -7.23 8.85
C LEU A 99 3.31 -5.86 8.67
N LEU A 100 2.88 -5.15 7.65
CA LEU A 100 3.14 -3.72 7.53
C LEU A 100 1.97 -2.97 8.13
N LEU A 101 2.18 -2.35 9.31
CA LEU A 101 1.19 -1.50 9.94
C LEU A 101 1.18 -0.14 9.25
N THR A 102 0.06 0.21 8.63
CA THR A 102 -0.08 1.42 7.81
C THR A 102 -0.96 2.44 8.51
N ARG A 103 -0.70 3.73 8.27
CA ARG A 103 -1.55 4.84 8.73
C ARG A 103 -2.68 5.17 7.75
N ALA A 104 -2.59 4.64 6.53
CA ALA A 104 -3.60 4.82 5.51
C ALA A 104 -4.93 4.18 5.94
N GLU A 105 -6.02 4.65 5.34
CA GLU A 105 -7.30 3.98 5.46
C GLU A 105 -7.19 2.53 4.93
N PRO A 106 -7.89 1.57 5.56
CA PRO A 106 -7.82 0.18 5.15
C PRO A 106 -8.42 0.02 3.75
N ALA A 107 -7.65 -0.57 2.83
CA ALA A 107 -8.22 -1.03 1.58
C ALA A 107 -9.14 -2.24 1.84
N ALA A 108 -10.08 -2.51 0.94
CA ALA A 108 -10.99 -3.67 1.06
C ALA A 108 -10.27 -5.02 1.19
N THR A 109 -9.01 -5.09 0.77
CA THR A 109 -8.15 -6.28 0.83
C THR A 109 -7.15 -6.25 1.98
N SER A 110 -7.11 -5.17 2.77
CA SER A 110 -6.18 -5.07 3.91
C SER A 110 -6.71 -5.88 5.09
N SER A 111 -5.77 -6.43 5.85
CA SER A 111 -6.08 -7.08 7.13
C SER A 111 -6.09 -6.03 8.24
N THR A 112 -6.66 -6.41 9.38
CA THR A 112 -6.79 -5.51 10.52
C THR A 112 -6.27 -6.21 11.78
N ALA A 113 -5.25 -5.64 12.41
CA ALA A 113 -4.82 -6.10 13.72
C ALA A 113 -5.66 -5.42 14.80
N ARG A 114 -6.15 -6.20 15.77
CA ARG A 114 -7.02 -5.72 16.85
C ARG A 114 -6.52 -6.20 18.20
N ILE A 115 -6.64 -5.32 19.20
CA ILE A 115 -6.34 -5.62 20.58
C ILE A 115 -7.46 -5.06 21.46
N THR A 116 -8.05 -5.92 22.29
CA THR A 116 -8.97 -5.49 23.34
C THR A 116 -8.22 -5.32 24.65
N PHE A 117 -8.58 -4.27 25.38
CA PHE A 117 -8.10 -3.98 26.72
C PHE A 117 -9.25 -4.02 27.69
N ALA A 118 -8.98 -4.52 28.89
CA ALA A 118 -9.85 -4.38 30.05
C ALA A 118 -9.04 -3.79 31.21
N GLY A 119 -9.53 -2.70 31.80
CA GLY A 119 -8.81 -1.98 32.86
C GLY A 119 -7.38 -1.54 32.46
N GLY A 120 -7.16 -1.26 31.17
CA GLY A 120 -5.85 -0.88 30.62
C GLY A 120 -4.84 -2.01 30.43
N ARG A 121 -5.27 -3.27 30.54
CA ARG A 121 -4.46 -4.46 30.25
C ARG A 121 -5.03 -5.23 29.07
N VAL A 122 -4.14 -5.79 28.24
CA VAL A 122 -4.55 -6.61 27.10
C VAL A 122 -5.39 -7.78 27.59
N LEU A 123 -6.57 -7.95 27.01
CA LEU A 123 -7.40 -9.12 27.16
C LEU A 123 -7.13 -10.09 26.01
N ARG A 124 -7.07 -9.58 24.77
CA ARG A 124 -6.89 -10.38 23.56
C ARG A 124 -6.24 -9.57 22.45
N ALA A 125 -5.40 -10.23 21.65
CA ALA A 125 -4.83 -9.70 20.41
C ALA A 125 -5.11 -10.68 19.24
N TRP A 126 -5.48 -10.17 18.07
CA TRP A 126 -5.68 -11.00 16.87
C TRP A 126 -5.55 -10.20 15.58
N VAL A 127 -5.35 -10.91 14.46
CA VAL A 127 -5.44 -10.33 13.11
C VAL A 127 -6.72 -10.85 12.46
N GLU A 128 -7.50 -9.94 11.90
CA GLU A 128 -8.66 -10.26 11.10
C GLU A 128 -8.34 -10.06 9.63
N SER A 129 -8.50 -11.12 8.83
CA SER A 129 -8.33 -11.07 7.39
C SER A 129 -9.61 -10.54 6.72
N PRO A 130 -9.52 -9.88 5.55
CA PRO A 130 -10.69 -9.36 4.83
C PRO A 130 -11.71 -10.46 4.50
N ALA A 131 -11.25 -11.68 4.19
CA ALA A 131 -12.12 -12.83 3.96
C ALA A 131 -12.96 -13.22 5.19
N ALA A 132 -12.43 -13.02 6.40
CA ALA A 132 -13.15 -13.30 7.64
C ALA A 132 -14.18 -12.20 7.95
N GLN A 133 -13.91 -10.94 7.58
CA GLN A 133 -14.87 -9.83 7.72
C GLN A 133 -16.10 -10.03 6.83
N ALA A 134 -15.88 -10.42 5.56
CA ALA A 134 -16.97 -10.63 4.60
C ALA A 134 -17.90 -11.81 4.96
N ALA A 135 -17.43 -12.79 5.72
CA ALA A 135 -18.20 -13.96 6.12
C ALA A 135 -19.09 -13.76 7.36
N GLY A 136 -18.88 -12.67 8.11
CA GLY A 136 -19.62 -12.34 9.34
C GLY A 136 -20.62 -11.20 9.20
N SER A 137 -20.90 -10.76 7.95
CA SER A 137 -21.83 -9.66 7.61
C SER A 137 -23.21 -10.16 7.24
#